data_AF-A0A6B3G9N9-F1
#
_entry.id   AF-A0A6B3G9N9-F1
#
_cell.length_a   1.000
_cell.length_b   1.000
_cell.length_c   1.000
_cell.angle_alpha   90.00
_cell.angle_beta   90.00
_cell.angle_gamma   90.00
#
_symmetry.space_group_name_H-M   'P 1'
#
loop_
_entity.id
_entity.type
_entity.pdbx_description
1 polymer ?
#
loop_
_entity_poly.entity_id
_entity_poly.type
_entity_poly.pdbx_seq_one_letter_code
_entity_poly.pdbx_strand_id
1 'polypeptide(L)'
;MSELTLTVMRLGFLAVLWLFVIVAVQVIRSDLFGTRVTQRGSRRTAADTRPQQGRQQQQAAPPQQRQQPGRQRRGAPTKLVVSEGSLTGTTVALQGQTITLGRAHDSTIVLDDDYASSRHARIYPD
;
A
#
# COMPACT_ATOMS: atom_id res chain seq x y z
N MET A 1 53.64 -18.29 -22.60
CA MET A 1 52.77 -17.36 -21.84
C MET A 1 52.20 -18.13 -20.67
N SER A 2 52.58 -17.75 -19.46
CA SER A 2 52.40 -18.50 -18.21
C SER A 2 50.93 -18.89 -17.93
N GLU A 3 50.66 -20.18 -17.71
CA GLU A 3 49.34 -20.73 -17.34
C GLU A 3 48.72 -20.05 -16.10
N LEU A 4 49.61 -19.58 -15.21
CA LEU A 4 49.27 -18.78 -14.03
C LEU A 4 48.53 -17.49 -14.42
N THR A 5 48.94 -16.83 -15.50
CA THR A 5 48.31 -15.59 -15.98
C THR A 5 46.89 -15.83 -16.49
N LEU A 6 46.65 -16.94 -17.21
CA LEU A 6 45.32 -17.32 -17.68
C LEU A 6 44.38 -17.67 -16.51
N THR A 7 44.90 -18.38 -15.50
CA THR A 7 44.14 -18.72 -14.29
C THR A 7 43.76 -17.47 -13.49
N VAL A 8 44.69 -16.53 -13.33
CA VAL A 8 44.44 -15.25 -12.63
C VAL A 8 43.40 -14.42 -13.38
N MET A 9 43.49 -14.30 -14.71
CA MET A 9 42.46 -13.60 -15.49
C MET A 9 41.08 -14.26 -15.33
N ARG A 10 40.99 -15.59 -15.36
CA ARG A 10 39.72 -16.31 -15.20
C ARG A 10 39.08 -16.07 -13.83
N LEU A 11 39.88 -16.18 -12.76
CA LEU A 11 39.41 -15.91 -11.40
C LEU A 11 39.05 -14.44 -11.20
N GLY A 12 39.84 -13.52 -11.75
CA GLY A 12 39.55 -12.08 -11.72
C GLY A 12 38.25 -11.74 -12.43
N PHE A 13 38.05 -12.26 -13.65
CA PHE A 13 36.80 -12.09 -14.39
C PHE A 13 35.61 -12.65 -13.62
N LEU A 14 35.73 -13.86 -13.05
CA LEU A 14 34.68 -14.46 -12.24
C LEU A 14 34.33 -13.58 -11.04
N ALA A 15 35.34 -13.05 -10.33
CA ALA A 15 35.14 -12.18 -9.18
C ALA A 15 34.43 -10.86 -9.55
N VAL A 16 34.81 -10.23 -10.67
CA VAL A 16 34.15 -9.01 -11.18
C VAL A 16 32.70 -9.30 -11.56
N LEU A 17 32.44 -10.42 -12.24
CA LEU A 17 31.08 -10.82 -12.60
C LEU A 17 30.24 -11.06 -11.34
N TRP A 18 30.80 -11.76 -10.35
CA TRP A 18 30.12 -11.98 -9.07
C TRP A 18 29.84 -10.69 -8.32
N LEU A 19 30.79 -9.75 -8.29
CA LEU A 19 30.60 -8.43 -7.69
C LEU A 19 29.46 -7.68 -8.38
N PHE A 20 29.42 -7.68 -9.72
CA PHE A 20 28.34 -7.06 -10.48
C PHE A 20 26.97 -7.66 -10.12
N VAL A 21 26.88 -8.99 -10.03
CA VAL A 21 25.65 -9.67 -9.61
C VAL A 21 25.23 -9.28 -8.19
N ILE A 22 26.17 -9.26 -7.23
CA ILE A 22 25.88 -8.81 -5.86
C ILE A 22 25.34 -7.38 -5.85
N VAL A 23 26.00 -6.46 -6.55
CA VAL A 23 25.60 -5.04 -6.61
C VAL A 23 24.21 -4.90 -7.23
N ALA A 24 23.93 -5.60 -8.33
CA ALA A 24 22.62 -5.58 -8.97
C ALA A 24 21.51 -6.06 -8.01
N VAL A 25 21.73 -7.18 -7.31
CA VAL A 25 20.79 -7.69 -6.30
C VAL A 25 20.63 -6.71 -5.13
N GLN A 26 21.72 -6.11 -4.67
CA GLN A 26 21.69 -5.14 -3.59
C GLN A 26 20.89 -3.88 -3.95
N VAL A 27 21.03 -3.38 -5.18
CA VAL A 27 20.24 -2.25 -5.69
C VAL A 27 18.76 -2.60 -5.73
N ILE A 28 18.39 -3.74 -6.31
CA ILE A 28 17.00 -4.21 -6.37
C ILE A 28 16.42 -4.34 -4.96
N ARG A 29 17.17 -4.91 -4.02
CA ARG A 29 16.74 -4.97 -2.61
C ARG A 29 16.59 -3.57 -2.00
N SER A 30 17.55 -2.67 -2.22
CA SER A 30 17.49 -1.32 -1.66
C SER A 30 16.32 -0.51 -2.21
N ASP A 31 15.96 -0.71 -3.47
CA ASP A 31 14.83 -0.05 -4.12
C ASP A 31 13.50 -0.56 -3.57
N LEU A 32 13.37 -1.89 -3.41
CA LEU A 32 12.16 -2.52 -2.88
C LEU A 32 11.97 -2.32 -1.36
N PHE A 33 13.04 -2.27 -0.59
CA PHE A 33 12.98 -2.17 0.88
C PHE A 33 13.21 -0.73 1.40
N GLY A 34 13.72 0.18 0.58
CA GLY A 34 14.11 1.54 0.99
C GLY A 34 12.94 2.46 1.38
N THR A 35 11.71 2.13 0.99
CA THR A 35 10.51 2.91 1.36
C THR A 35 9.91 2.47 2.70
N ARG A 36 10.32 1.33 3.24
CA ARG A 36 9.89 0.89 4.58
C ARG A 36 10.92 1.40 5.59
N VAL A 37 10.42 2.04 6.64
CA VAL A 37 11.18 2.61 7.78
C VAL A 37 11.60 4.09 7.64
N THR A 38 10.65 4.98 7.34
CA THR A 38 10.46 6.15 8.22
C THR A 38 9.21 5.94 9.07
N GLN A 39 9.34 4.98 9.97
CA GLN A 39 8.52 4.77 11.16
C GLN A 39 8.57 6.04 12.04
N ARG A 40 7.83 7.09 11.67
CA ARG A 40 7.64 8.33 12.46
C ARG A 40 6.15 8.62 12.70
N GLY A 41 5.34 7.57 12.81
CA GLY A 41 3.92 7.67 13.18
C GLY A 41 3.56 7.07 14.54
N SER A 42 4.27 6.02 14.99
CA SER A 42 3.89 5.22 16.17
C SER A 42 4.25 5.84 17.52
N ARG A 43 4.18 7.18 17.64
CA ARG A 43 4.43 7.90 18.91
C ARG A 43 3.40 8.98 19.24
N ARG A 44 2.24 8.98 18.58
CA ARG A 44 1.15 9.95 18.84
C ARG A 44 -0.16 9.31 19.29
N THR A 45 -0.09 8.19 20.01
CA THR A 45 -1.27 7.53 20.60
C THR A 45 -1.10 7.32 22.10
N ALA A 46 -0.88 8.42 22.84
CA ALA A 46 -0.94 8.40 24.31
C ALA A 46 -1.10 9.83 24.89
N ALA A 47 -2.09 10.58 24.41
CA ALA A 47 -2.69 11.73 25.10
C ALA A 47 -3.72 12.36 24.15
N ASP A 48 -5.00 12.19 24.40
CA ASP A 48 -5.86 13.25 24.92
C ASP A 48 -7.34 12.85 24.76
N THR A 49 -7.94 12.44 25.87
CA THR A 49 -9.37 12.25 26.03
C THR A 49 -9.97 13.60 26.43
N ARG A 50 -10.70 14.26 25.52
CA ARG A 50 -11.71 15.27 25.87
C ARG A 50 -12.67 15.54 24.69
N PRO A 51 -13.99 15.45 24.89
CA PRO A 51 -14.97 15.87 23.90
C PRO A 51 -15.26 17.36 24.04
N GLN A 52 -15.15 18.13 22.96
CA GLN A 52 -15.67 19.50 22.91
C GLN A 52 -16.48 19.74 21.64
N GLN A 53 -17.72 20.12 21.88
CA GLN A 53 -18.70 20.65 20.94
C GLN A 53 -18.19 21.94 20.28
N GLY A 54 -18.60 22.16 19.02
CA GLY A 54 -18.87 23.52 18.54
C GLY A 54 -18.41 23.86 17.13
N ARG A 55 -19.40 24.29 16.32
CA ARG A 55 -19.36 25.22 15.18
C ARG A 55 -19.03 24.71 13.77
N GLN A 56 -20.13 24.47 13.03
CA GLN A 56 -20.50 25.18 11.79
C GLN A 56 -19.38 25.89 11.00
N GLN A 57 -19.20 25.46 9.75
CA GLN A 57 -19.08 26.37 8.60
C GLN A 57 -19.46 25.66 7.29
N GLN A 58 -20.18 26.40 6.45
CA GLN A 58 -20.89 26.01 5.23
C GLN A 58 -20.03 26.15 3.97
N GLN A 59 -20.51 25.48 2.90
CA GLN A 59 -20.24 25.66 1.45
C GLN A 59 -18.93 25.05 0.92
N ALA A 60 -18.89 24.36 -0.23
CA ALA A 60 -19.76 24.33 -1.40
C ALA A 60 -19.85 22.92 -2.04
N ALA A 61 -20.96 22.64 -2.73
CA ALA A 61 -21.28 21.37 -3.39
C ALA A 61 -20.81 21.33 -4.87
N PRO A 62 -20.48 20.13 -5.39
CA PRO A 62 -20.93 19.71 -6.72
C PRO A 62 -21.85 18.46 -6.69
N PRO A 63 -22.51 18.09 -7.82
CA PRO A 63 -23.86 17.51 -7.84
C PRO A 63 -23.94 16.05 -7.37
N GLN A 64 -24.87 15.82 -6.44
CA GLN A 64 -25.29 14.49 -5.97
C GLN A 64 -26.16 13.81 -7.04
N GLN A 65 -25.62 12.76 -7.67
CA GLN A 65 -26.44 11.79 -8.37
C GLN A 65 -27.31 11.07 -7.34
N ARG A 66 -28.63 11.28 -7.46
CA ARG A 66 -29.66 10.58 -6.69
C ARG A 66 -29.59 9.09 -7.01
N GLN A 67 -28.95 8.31 -6.15
CA GLN A 67 -29.14 6.86 -6.13
C GLN A 67 -30.32 6.57 -5.21
N GLN A 68 -31.34 5.97 -5.82
CA GLN A 68 -32.59 5.56 -5.19
C GLN A 68 -32.31 4.67 -3.97
N PRO A 69 -33.13 4.73 -2.90
CA PRO A 69 -32.99 3.83 -1.77
C PRO A 69 -33.38 2.41 -2.21
N GLY A 70 -32.38 1.68 -2.69
CA GLY A 70 -32.43 0.25 -2.91
C GLY A 70 -32.78 -0.43 -1.59
N ARG A 71 -33.80 -1.26 -1.65
CA ARG A 71 -34.37 -2.06 -0.57
C ARG A 71 -33.24 -2.73 0.23
N GLN A 72 -33.00 -2.29 1.46
CA GLN A 72 -31.94 -2.81 2.33
C GLN A 72 -32.14 -4.32 2.51
N ARG A 73 -31.40 -5.11 1.74
CA ARG A 73 -31.46 -6.57 1.77
C ARG A 73 -30.87 -7.00 3.11
N ARG A 74 -31.69 -7.65 3.94
CA ARG A 74 -31.24 -8.27 5.19
C ARG A 74 -30.19 -9.32 4.82
N GLY A 75 -28.95 -9.11 5.25
CA GLY A 75 -27.81 -9.98 4.92
C GLY A 75 -26.75 -9.38 3.99
N ALA A 76 -26.78 -8.08 3.69
CA ALA A 76 -25.71 -7.44 2.92
C ALA A 76 -24.34 -7.56 3.63
N PRO A 77 -23.23 -7.77 2.89
CA PRO A 77 -21.88 -7.83 3.47
C PRO A 77 -21.55 -6.53 4.20
N THR A 78 -21.14 -6.64 5.47
CA THR A 78 -20.89 -5.46 6.34
C THR A 78 -19.41 -5.19 6.61
N LYS A 79 -18.54 -6.16 6.35
CA LYS A 79 -17.12 -6.09 6.68
C LYS A 79 -16.29 -6.65 5.54
N LEU A 80 -15.25 -5.90 5.19
CA LEU A 80 -14.15 -6.37 4.35
C LEU A 80 -12.95 -6.57 5.26
N VAL A 81 -12.39 -7.77 5.26
CA VAL A 81 -11.20 -8.11 6.06
C VAL A 81 -10.06 -8.41 5.10
N VAL A 82 -8.92 -7.78 5.32
CA VAL A 82 -7.69 -8.13 4.61
C VAL A 82 -7.12 -9.40 5.23
N SER A 83 -7.14 -10.49 4.47
CA SER A 83 -6.69 -11.81 4.95
C SER A 83 -5.18 -11.99 4.92
N GLU A 84 -4.47 -11.33 4.00
CA GLU A 84 -3.04 -11.53 3.75
C GLU A 84 -2.33 -10.22 3.35
N GLY A 85 -1.00 -10.19 3.49
CA GLY A 85 -0.15 -9.04 3.13
C GLY A 85 0.17 -8.08 4.30
N SER A 86 0.77 -6.93 3.99
CA SER A 86 1.19 -5.93 4.98
C SER A 86 0.03 -5.29 5.75
N LEU A 87 -1.18 -5.36 5.21
CA LEU A 87 -2.41 -4.84 5.81
C LEU A 87 -3.27 -5.93 6.45
N THR A 88 -2.74 -7.14 6.62
CA THR A 88 -3.47 -8.28 7.23
C THR A 88 -4.13 -7.88 8.54
N GLY A 89 -5.40 -8.25 8.71
CA GLY A 89 -6.20 -7.94 9.89
C GLY A 89 -6.89 -6.57 9.84
N THR A 90 -6.59 -5.73 8.84
CA THR A 90 -7.34 -4.49 8.63
C THR A 90 -8.76 -4.83 8.23
N THR A 91 -9.72 -4.32 9.00
CA THR A 91 -11.15 -4.49 8.72
C THR A 91 -11.74 -3.15 8.32
N VAL A 92 -12.34 -3.08 7.14
CA VAL A 92 -13.06 -1.91 6.65
C VAL A 92 -14.55 -2.20 6.67
N ALA A 93 -15.31 -1.29 7.29
CA ALA A 93 -16.76 -1.40 7.32
C ALA A 93 -17.35 -1.04 5.94
N LEU A 94 -18.14 -1.95 5.38
CA LEU A 94 -18.89 -1.73 4.14
C LEU A 94 -20.16 -0.93 4.49
N GLN A 95 -20.01 0.36 4.79
CA GLN A 95 -21.12 1.24 5.22
C GLN A 95 -21.93 1.82 4.04
N GLY A 96 -22.20 1.02 3.01
CA GLY A 96 -22.98 1.47 1.86
C GLY A 96 -22.30 2.56 1.02
N GLN A 97 -20.97 2.68 1.11
CA GLN A 97 -20.17 3.60 0.30
C GLN A 97 -19.27 2.82 -0.66
N THR A 98 -18.94 3.40 -1.80
CA THR A 98 -18.00 2.80 -2.75
C THR A 98 -16.60 2.74 -2.13
N ILE A 99 -16.05 1.54 -1.97
CA ILE A 99 -14.69 1.33 -1.47
C ILE A 99 -13.75 1.26 -2.66
N THR A 100 -12.70 2.08 -2.67
CA THR A 100 -11.67 2.04 -3.71
C THR A 100 -10.40 1.39 -3.18
N LEU A 101 -9.78 0.51 -3.97
CA LEU A 101 -8.54 -0.20 -3.67
C LEU A 101 -7.48 0.16 -4.71
N GLY A 102 -6.27 0.46 -4.27
CA GLY A 102 -5.15 0.79 -5.17
C GLY A 102 -3.96 1.42 -4.44
N ARG A 103 -2.90 1.73 -5.18
CA ARG A 103 -1.69 2.36 -4.61
C ARG A 103 -1.85 3.85 -4.31
N ALA A 104 -2.83 4.51 -4.91
CA ALA A 104 -3.02 5.95 -4.75
C ALA A 104 -3.48 6.27 -3.32
N HIS A 105 -2.92 7.35 -2.75
CA HIS A 105 -3.23 7.81 -1.38
C HIS A 105 -4.69 8.27 -1.20
N ASP A 106 -5.44 8.47 -2.29
CA ASP A 106 -6.87 8.77 -2.27
C ASP A 106 -7.76 7.51 -2.29
N SER A 107 -7.17 6.31 -2.30
CA SER A 107 -7.91 5.05 -2.18
C SER A 107 -8.31 4.78 -0.73
N THR A 108 -9.51 4.22 -0.54
CA THR A 108 -10.01 3.80 0.79
C THR A 108 -9.10 2.76 1.43
N ILE A 109 -8.56 1.84 0.62
CA ILE A 109 -7.54 0.88 1.02
C ILE A 109 -6.31 1.13 0.14
N VAL A 110 -5.27 1.69 0.75
CA VAL A 110 -4.01 1.98 0.07
C VAL A 110 -3.14 0.73 0.07
N LEU A 111 -2.94 0.13 -1.09
CA LEU A 111 -2.10 -1.06 -1.27
C LEU A 111 -0.64 -0.65 -1.44
N ASP A 112 0.24 -1.22 -0.63
CA ASP A 112 1.71 -1.06 -0.71
C ASP A 112 2.32 -2.25 -1.49
N ASP A 113 1.86 -2.44 -2.73
CA ASP A 113 2.24 -3.52 -3.65
C ASP A 113 2.51 -2.94 -5.04
N ASP A 114 3.64 -3.28 -5.64
CA ASP A 114 4.08 -2.81 -6.96
C ASP A 114 3.30 -3.44 -8.12
N TYR A 115 2.62 -4.56 -7.90
CA TYR A 115 1.72 -5.16 -8.89
C TYR A 115 0.33 -4.51 -8.91
N ALA A 116 0.01 -3.68 -7.92
CA ALA A 116 -1.28 -2.98 -7.87
C ALA A 116 -1.27 -1.68 -8.69
N SER A 117 -2.40 -1.35 -9.32
CA SER A 117 -2.57 -0.09 -10.03
C SER A 117 -2.88 1.05 -9.06
N SER A 118 -2.71 2.31 -9.49
CA SER A 118 -3.12 3.50 -8.71
C SER A 118 -4.59 3.43 -8.28
N ARG A 119 -5.47 3.01 -9.20
CA ARG A 119 -6.87 2.65 -8.95
C ARG A 119 -7.10 1.24 -9.49
N HIS A 120 -7.03 0.24 -8.64
CA HIS A 120 -7.05 -1.16 -9.06
C HIS A 120 -8.46 -1.74 -9.09
N ALA A 121 -9.26 -1.49 -8.05
CA ALA A 121 -10.63 -2.00 -7.96
C ALA A 121 -11.56 -1.03 -7.24
N ARG A 122 -12.86 -1.17 -7.49
CA ARG A 122 -13.93 -0.49 -6.75
C ARG A 122 -15.00 -1.49 -6.39
N ILE A 123 -15.42 -1.45 -5.12
CA ILE A 123 -16.52 -2.25 -4.61
C ILE A 123 -17.71 -1.31 -4.46
N TYR A 124 -18.79 -1.63 -5.16
CA TYR A 124 -20.04 -0.90 -5.05
C TYR A 124 -20.97 -1.61 -4.05
N PRO A 125 -21.72 -0.86 -3.24
CA PRO A 125 -22.84 -1.42 -2.52
C PRO A 125 -23.95 -1.78 -3.52
N ASP A 126 -24.48 -2.99 -3.42
CA ASP A 126 -25.67 -3.47 -4.15
C ASP A 126 -26.98 -2.93 -3.56
#